data_AF-A0A930QJB1-F1
#
_entry.id   AF-A0A930QJB1-F1
#
_cell.length_a   1.000
_cell.length_b   1.000
_cell.length_c   1.000
_cell.angle_alpha   90.00
_cell.angle_beta   90.00
_cell.angle_gamma   90.00
#
_symmetry.space_group_name_H-M   'P 1'
#
loop_
_entity.id
_entity.type
_entity.pdbx_description
1 polymer ?
#
loop_
_entity_poly.entity_id
_entity_poly.type
_entity_poly.pdbx_seq_one_letter_code
_entity_poly.pdbx_strand_id
1 'polypeptide(L)'
;MDYLMGPIFVIFLIWMLFRGHSLEHPYLHPYYTRGGKKIYAPDHWIKSNKGKMFIGYRPVAYERDIRVLESDNVPITGCTVSGGTKESKLVYIRGVYLSKQEALQALREVSKGSKASIVLENEQVIYHIREEMLEMGLFRVRGKSILLGQVELVEILNHEYFQEGDVELGLYQKHYKDKEINHES
;
A
#
# COMPACT_ATOMS: atom_id res chain seq x y z
N MET A 1 -8.98 0.69 -56.17
CA MET A 1 -7.52 0.59 -55.92
C MET A 1 -7.39 0.53 -54.41
N ASP A 2 -7.68 -0.62 -53.80
CA ASP A 2 -8.05 -0.69 -52.39
C ASP A 2 -7.46 -1.94 -51.73
N TYR A 3 -6.15 -1.98 -51.52
CA TYR A 3 -5.50 -3.01 -50.70
C TYR A 3 -4.27 -2.48 -49.96
N LEU A 4 -4.36 -1.28 -49.36
CA LEU A 4 -3.27 -0.75 -48.53
C LEU A 4 -3.68 -0.23 -47.15
N MET A 5 -4.92 -0.47 -46.70
CA MET A 5 -5.37 -0.05 -45.36
C MET A 5 -5.36 -1.18 -44.31
N GLY A 6 -5.29 -2.44 -44.76
CA GLY A 6 -5.23 -3.62 -43.89
C GLY A 6 -3.97 -3.72 -43.02
N PRO A 7 -2.75 -3.59 -43.54
CA PRO A 7 -1.55 -3.82 -42.75
C PRO A 7 -1.29 -2.71 -41.72
N ILE A 8 -1.66 -1.46 -42.03
CA ILE A 8 -1.50 -0.32 -41.10
C ILE A 8 -2.43 -0.49 -39.89
N PHE A 9 -3.66 -0.97 -40.10
CA PHE A 9 -4.61 -1.21 -39.01
C PHE A 9 -4.16 -2.37 -38.11
N VAL A 10 -3.57 -3.42 -38.68
CA VAL A 10 -3.01 -4.54 -37.90
C VAL A 10 -1.77 -4.12 -37.11
N ILE A 11 -0.87 -3.32 -37.70
CA ILE A 11 0.28 -2.75 -36.98
C ILE A 11 -0.19 -1.82 -35.86
N PHE A 12 -1.24 -1.02 -36.08
CA PHE A 12 -1.83 -0.16 -35.06
C PHE A 12 -2.49 -0.96 -33.92
N LEU A 13 -3.15 -2.08 -34.24
CA LEU A 13 -3.72 -3.02 -33.26
C LEU A 13 -2.64 -3.74 -32.46
N ILE A 14 -1.59 -4.23 -33.12
CA ILE A 14 -0.42 -4.83 -32.48
C ILE A 14 0.28 -3.78 -31.60
N TRP A 15 0.45 -2.56 -32.09
CA TRP A 15 1.02 -1.45 -31.33
C TRP A 15 0.13 -1.02 -30.16
N MET A 16 -1.21 -1.09 -30.27
CA MET A 16 -2.13 -0.92 -29.14
C MET A 16 -2.02 -2.06 -28.11
N LEU A 17 -1.88 -3.31 -28.56
CA LEU A 17 -1.65 -4.47 -27.69
C LEU A 17 -0.31 -4.36 -26.96
N PHE A 18 0.73 -3.85 -27.61
CA PHE A 18 2.04 -3.61 -26.99
C PHE A 18 2.14 -2.28 -26.21
N ARG A 19 1.34 -1.24 -26.53
CA ARG A 19 1.19 -0.02 -25.69
C ARG A 19 0.36 -0.26 -24.43
N GLY A 20 -0.38 -1.35 -24.38
CA GLY A 20 -1.17 -1.78 -23.22
C GLY A 20 -0.34 -2.37 -22.08
N HIS A 21 0.90 -2.79 -22.34
CA HIS A 21 1.90 -2.94 -21.29
C HIS A 21 2.43 -1.55 -20.91
N SER A 22 1.53 -0.71 -20.40
CA SER A 22 1.94 0.27 -19.41
C SER A 22 2.77 -0.51 -18.41
N LEU A 23 4.04 -0.11 -18.24
CA LEU A 23 4.84 -0.47 -17.08
C LEU A 23 3.95 -0.22 -15.86
N GLU A 24 3.29 -1.28 -15.39
CA GLU A 24 2.60 -1.25 -14.12
C GLU A 24 3.72 -0.99 -13.13
N HIS A 25 3.81 0.24 -12.63
CA HIS A 25 4.49 0.45 -11.37
C HIS A 25 3.82 -0.55 -10.41
N PRO A 26 4.52 -1.57 -9.89
CA PRO A 26 3.89 -2.57 -9.01
C PRO A 26 3.28 -1.92 -7.75
N TYR A 27 3.61 -0.65 -7.53
CA TYR A 27 3.26 0.23 -6.42
C TYR A 27 1.91 0.96 -6.56
N LEU A 28 1.26 0.88 -7.71
CA LEU A 28 -0.05 1.51 -7.95
C LEU A 28 -1.15 0.46 -8.10
N HIS A 29 -1.13 -0.59 -7.26
CA HIS A 29 -2.34 -1.40 -7.15
C HIS A 29 -3.46 -0.52 -6.54
N PRO A 30 -4.58 -0.31 -7.26
CA PRO A 30 -5.62 0.66 -6.90
C PRO A 30 -6.45 0.23 -5.69
N TYR A 31 -6.10 -0.89 -5.09
CA TYR A 31 -6.84 -1.35 -3.96
C TYR A 31 -6.43 -0.54 -2.73
N TYR A 32 -7.47 0.08 -2.17
CA TYR A 32 -7.61 0.32 -0.76
C TYR A 32 -7.13 1.65 -0.18
N THR A 33 -7.94 2.69 -0.31
CA THR A 33 -7.90 3.80 0.65
C THR A 33 -9.32 4.20 1.06
N ARG A 34 -9.52 4.35 2.39
CA ARG A 34 -10.66 4.89 3.17
C ARG A 34 -11.26 3.96 4.25
N GLY A 35 -10.72 2.76 4.46
CA GLY A 35 -11.22 1.84 5.48
C GLY A 35 -11.02 2.30 6.93
N GLY A 36 -10.00 3.12 7.22
CA GLY A 36 -9.61 3.46 8.60
C GLY A 36 -10.66 4.19 9.45
N LYS A 37 -11.73 4.71 8.84
CA LYS A 37 -12.84 5.35 9.54
C LYS A 37 -14.05 4.43 9.74
N LYS A 38 -14.00 3.18 9.26
CA LYS A 38 -15.07 2.19 9.36
C LYS A 38 -14.73 1.19 10.46
N ILE A 39 -15.72 0.86 11.28
CA ILE A 39 -15.64 -0.23 12.25
C ILE A 39 -16.53 -1.39 11.80
N TYR A 40 -16.00 -2.60 11.85
CA TYR A 40 -16.72 -3.84 11.59
C TYR A 40 -17.26 -4.34 12.93
N ALA A 41 -18.48 -3.89 13.26
CA ALA A 41 -19.19 -4.26 14.48
C ALA A 41 -20.70 -4.21 14.24
N PRO A 42 -21.51 -4.96 15.00
CA PRO A 42 -22.95 -4.87 14.92
C PRO A 42 -23.47 -3.46 15.21
N ASP A 43 -24.54 -3.09 14.52
CA ASP A 43 -25.11 -1.75 14.55
C ASP A 43 -25.60 -1.32 15.95
N HIS A 44 -26.06 -2.28 16.75
CA HIS A 44 -26.46 -2.05 18.14
C HIS A 44 -25.23 -1.80 19.04
N TRP A 45 -24.11 -2.48 18.78
CA TRP A 45 -22.86 -2.30 19.50
C TRP A 45 -22.28 -0.90 19.29
N ILE A 46 -22.27 -0.42 18.04
CA ILE A 46 -21.77 0.93 17.70
C ILE A 46 -22.61 2.01 18.42
N LYS A 47 -23.95 1.84 18.44
CA LYS A 47 -24.88 2.74 19.13
C LYS A 47 -24.57 2.83 20.63
N SER A 48 -24.45 1.68 21.29
CA SER A 48 -24.23 1.59 22.75
C SER A 48 -22.84 2.03 23.20
N ASN A 49 -21.88 2.10 22.28
CA ASN A 49 -20.49 2.47 22.57
C ASN A 49 -20.08 3.84 22.00
N LYS A 50 -21.00 4.63 21.47
CA LYS A 50 -20.70 5.99 20.98
C LYS A 50 -20.00 6.82 22.08
N GLY A 51 -18.85 7.41 21.74
CA GLY A 51 -18.01 8.21 22.62
C GLY A 51 -17.02 7.40 23.46
N LYS A 52 -17.20 6.08 23.58
CA LYS A 52 -16.31 5.21 24.36
C LYS A 52 -15.07 4.83 23.58
N MET A 53 -14.02 4.47 24.32
CA MET A 53 -12.79 3.94 23.78
C MET A 53 -12.79 2.41 23.85
N PHE A 54 -12.12 1.76 22.90
CA PHE A 54 -11.94 0.31 22.88
C PHE A 54 -10.62 -0.05 22.21
N ILE A 55 -10.07 -1.22 22.55
CA ILE A 55 -8.93 -1.79 21.82
C ILE A 55 -9.47 -2.52 20.60
N GLY A 56 -8.93 -2.19 19.44
CA GLY A 56 -9.30 -2.79 18.17
C GLY A 56 -8.08 -3.17 17.34
N TYR A 57 -8.33 -3.85 16.23
CA TYR A 57 -7.30 -4.33 15.32
C TYR A 57 -7.60 -3.84 13.91
N ARG A 58 -6.58 -3.35 13.20
CA ARG A 58 -6.70 -2.91 11.81
C ARG A 58 -5.70 -3.64 10.91
N PRO A 59 -6.17 -4.31 9.85
CA PRO A 59 -5.30 -4.74 8.74
C PRO A 59 -4.75 -3.51 8.03
N VAL A 60 -3.43 -3.46 7.91
CA VAL A 60 -2.69 -2.32 7.36
C VAL A 60 -1.57 -2.76 6.45
N ALA A 61 -1.15 -1.87 5.55
CA ALA A 61 0.10 -1.99 4.84
C ALA A 61 0.90 -0.69 4.95
N TYR A 62 2.19 -0.84 5.22
CA TYR A 62 3.16 0.24 5.25
C TYR A 62 4.14 0.07 4.10
N GLU A 63 4.54 1.19 3.49
CA GLU A 63 5.56 1.23 2.45
C GLU A 63 6.73 2.12 2.88
N ARG A 64 7.96 1.69 2.61
CA ARG A 64 9.17 2.47 2.88
C ARG A 64 10.24 2.20 1.83
N ASP A 65 11.04 3.22 1.56
CA ASP A 65 12.20 3.13 0.68
C ASP A 65 13.46 3.12 1.55
N ILE A 66 14.30 2.10 1.39
CA ILE A 66 15.65 2.06 1.97
C ILE A 66 16.64 2.32 0.85
N ARG A 67 17.42 3.40 0.98
CA ARG A 67 18.52 3.69 0.06
C ARG A 67 19.79 3.05 0.58
N VAL A 68 20.48 2.30 -0.27
CA VAL A 68 21.79 1.75 0.08
C VAL A 68 22.80 2.89 -0.05
N LEU A 69 23.22 3.45 1.07
CA LEU A 69 24.44 4.24 1.12
C LEU A 69 25.61 3.26 1.14
N GLU A 70 26.65 3.52 0.35
CA GLU A 70 27.78 2.63 0.11
C GLU A 70 28.33 1.97 1.39
N SER A 71 28.68 0.68 1.25
CA SER A 71 29.20 -0.31 2.23
C SER A 71 28.16 -1.19 2.96
N ASP A 72 28.19 -2.49 2.62
CA ASP A 72 27.83 -3.69 3.40
C ASP A 72 26.44 -3.87 4.03
N ASN A 73 25.43 -3.11 3.61
CA ASN A 73 24.08 -3.30 4.16
C ASN A 73 23.24 -4.29 3.33
N VAL A 74 23.33 -5.59 3.68
CA VAL A 74 22.30 -6.56 3.30
C VAL A 74 20.97 -6.11 3.94
N PRO A 75 19.90 -5.90 3.16
CA PRO A 75 18.61 -5.49 3.72
C PRO A 75 18.05 -6.61 4.60
N ILE A 76 18.00 -6.38 5.91
CA ILE A 76 17.30 -7.26 6.83
C ILE A 76 15.80 -7.01 6.66
N THR A 77 15.09 -7.98 6.09
CA THR A 77 13.63 -7.98 6.01
C THR A 77 13.03 -8.28 7.38
N GLY A 78 11.99 -7.54 7.75
CA GLY A 78 11.42 -7.50 9.08
C GLY A 78 11.51 -6.08 9.63
N CYS A 79 10.37 -5.46 9.84
CA CYS A 79 10.25 -4.11 10.38
C CYS A 79 10.86 -4.04 11.79
N THR A 80 12.17 -3.87 11.86
CA THR A 80 12.72 -2.99 12.87
C THR A 80 12.28 -1.59 12.46
N VAL A 81 11.23 -1.09 13.12
CA VAL A 81 10.88 0.34 13.14
C VAL A 81 12.06 1.18 13.69
N SER A 82 13.12 0.53 14.17
CA SER A 82 14.40 1.13 14.53
C SER A 82 15.39 1.15 13.36
N GLY A 83 15.53 2.32 12.73
CA GLY A 83 16.80 2.75 12.12
C GLY A 83 16.89 2.58 10.60
N GLY A 84 16.43 3.58 9.83
CA GLY A 84 16.70 3.61 8.40
C GLY A 84 15.91 4.63 7.58
N THR A 85 16.18 5.93 7.81
CA THR A 85 16.17 7.04 6.81
C THR A 85 14.95 7.37 5.92
N LYS A 86 13.77 6.80 6.13
CA LYS A 86 12.48 7.46 5.77
C LYS A 86 11.35 6.87 6.60
N GLU A 87 10.51 7.71 7.20
CA GLU A 87 9.33 7.26 7.95
C GLU A 87 8.45 6.37 7.05
N SER A 88 8.16 5.16 7.51
CA SER A 88 7.27 4.23 6.81
C SER A 88 5.91 4.89 6.58
N LYS A 89 5.44 4.90 5.34
CA LYS A 89 4.16 5.49 4.96
C LYS A 89 3.05 4.45 5.11
N LEU A 90 2.03 4.76 5.90
CA LEU A 90 0.80 3.97 5.92
C LEU A 90 0.05 4.14 4.58
N VAL A 91 -0.01 3.09 3.77
CA VAL A 91 -0.62 3.12 2.43
C VAL A 91 -1.98 2.42 2.38
N TYR A 92 -2.26 1.54 3.34
CA TYR A 92 -3.50 0.78 3.38
C TYR A 92 -4.09 0.69 4.79
N ILE A 93 -5.41 0.86 4.89
CA ILE A 93 -6.21 0.46 6.06
C ILE A 93 -7.51 -0.18 5.60
N ARG A 94 -7.79 -1.43 6.00
CA ARG A 94 -9.05 -2.13 5.66
C ARG A 94 -10.24 -1.63 6.49
N GLY A 95 -9.98 -1.35 7.75
CA GLY A 95 -10.95 -0.89 8.75
C GLY A 95 -10.63 -1.47 10.12
N VAL A 96 -11.44 -1.12 11.11
CA VAL A 96 -11.21 -1.50 12.51
C VAL A 96 -12.13 -2.65 12.89
N TYR A 97 -11.55 -3.69 13.48
CA TYR A 97 -12.25 -4.89 13.93
C TYR A 97 -12.16 -4.97 15.46
N LEU A 98 -13.23 -5.47 16.08
CA LEU A 98 -13.25 -5.72 17.52
C LEU A 98 -12.40 -6.94 17.89
N SER A 99 -12.44 -7.96 17.04
CA SER A 99 -11.72 -9.21 17.24
C SER A 99 -10.45 -9.25 16.40
N LYS A 100 -9.37 -9.68 17.05
CA LYS A 100 -8.09 -9.99 16.41
C LYS A 100 -8.24 -11.06 15.33
N GLN A 101 -9.04 -12.09 15.59
CA GLN A 101 -9.24 -13.19 14.66
C GLN A 101 -9.96 -12.73 13.38
N GLU A 102 -10.97 -11.88 13.52
CA GLU A 102 -11.68 -11.30 12.38
C GLU A 102 -10.77 -10.37 11.57
N ALA A 103 -9.95 -9.56 12.25
CA ALA A 103 -8.95 -8.74 11.61
C ALA A 103 -7.93 -9.59 10.83
N LEU A 104 -7.46 -10.69 11.40
CA LEU A 104 -6.52 -11.61 10.74
C LEU A 104 -7.13 -12.26 9.51
N GLN A 105 -8.38 -12.73 9.61
CA GLN A 105 -9.08 -13.30 8.47
C GLN A 105 -9.24 -12.26 7.36
N ALA A 106 -9.65 -11.06 7.72
CA ALA A 106 -9.73 -9.95 6.78
C ALA A 106 -8.35 -9.57 6.21
N LEU A 107 -7.27 -9.66 6.96
CA LEU A 107 -5.93 -9.44 6.39
C LEU A 107 -5.62 -10.51 5.35
N ARG A 108 -5.83 -11.79 5.66
CA ARG A 108 -5.52 -12.93 4.77
C ARG A 108 -6.31 -12.96 3.47
N GLU A 109 -7.54 -12.47 3.47
CA GLU A 109 -8.39 -12.41 2.26
C GLU A 109 -7.84 -11.49 1.16
N VAL A 110 -7.06 -10.48 1.54
CA VAL A 110 -6.56 -9.44 0.62
C VAL A 110 -5.04 -9.37 0.58
N SER A 111 -4.39 -9.96 1.57
CA SER A 111 -2.95 -9.97 1.70
C SER A 111 -2.33 -10.67 0.50
N LYS A 112 -1.31 -10.04 -0.07
CA LYS A 112 -0.41 -10.67 -1.04
C LYS A 112 0.93 -11.01 -0.40
N GLY A 113 1.01 -10.94 0.93
CA GLY A 113 2.26 -11.02 1.68
C GLY A 113 3.04 -9.70 1.65
N SER A 114 3.94 -9.56 2.60
CA SER A 114 4.92 -8.45 2.58
C SER A 114 5.89 -8.65 1.43
N LYS A 115 6.25 -7.58 0.72
CA LYS A 115 7.09 -7.61 -0.47
C LYS A 115 8.28 -6.69 -0.34
N ALA A 116 9.41 -7.13 -0.87
CA ALA A 116 10.57 -6.27 -1.11
C ALA A 116 10.90 -6.27 -2.60
N SER A 117 11.17 -5.10 -3.15
CA SER A 117 11.50 -4.88 -4.57
C SER A 117 12.73 -3.99 -4.70
N ILE A 118 13.51 -4.18 -5.76
CA ILE A 118 14.74 -3.42 -6.01
C ILE A 118 14.50 -2.40 -7.13
N VAL A 119 14.64 -1.12 -6.83
CA VAL A 119 14.46 -0.03 -7.79
C VAL A 119 15.80 0.63 -8.05
N LEU A 120 16.15 0.80 -9.33
CA LEU A 120 17.26 1.67 -9.72
C LEU A 120 16.71 3.06 -10.06
N GLU A 121 17.11 4.06 -9.29
CA GLU A 121 16.77 5.47 -9.49
C GLU A 121 18.08 6.26 -9.56
N ASN A 122 18.36 6.89 -10.71
CA ASN A 122 19.58 7.68 -10.93
C ASN A 122 20.88 6.93 -10.55
N GLU A 123 21.02 5.70 -11.01
CA GLU A 123 22.15 4.79 -10.69
C GLU A 123 22.25 4.36 -9.21
N GLN A 124 21.30 4.75 -8.37
CA GLN A 124 21.22 4.33 -6.97
C GLN A 124 20.25 3.16 -6.80
N VAL A 125 20.67 2.18 -5.99
CA VAL A 125 19.83 1.04 -5.57
C VAL A 125 18.94 1.47 -4.40
N ILE A 126 17.63 1.30 -4.59
CA ILE A 126 16.61 1.57 -3.59
C ILE A 126 15.83 0.28 -3.36
N TYR A 127 15.80 -0.19 -2.11
CA TYR A 127 14.90 -1.26 -1.70
C TYR A 127 13.55 -0.64 -1.33
N HIS A 128 12.53 -0.94 -2.12
CA HIS A 128 11.16 -0.61 -1.77
C HIS A 128 10.55 -1.78 -1.00
N ILE A 129 10.09 -1.52 0.22
CA ILE A 129 9.54 -2.53 1.12
C ILE A 129 8.08 -2.18 1.40
N ARG A 130 7.20 -3.16 1.20
CA ARG A 130 5.80 -3.12 1.58
C ARG A 130 5.53 -4.20 2.63
N GLU A 131 5.09 -3.81 3.81
CA GLU A 131 4.82 -4.74 4.91
C GLU A 131 3.34 -4.73 5.25
N GLU A 132 2.72 -5.91 5.16
CA GLU A 132 1.30 -6.12 5.47
C GLU A 132 1.19 -6.79 6.84
N MET A 133 0.42 -6.20 7.75
CA MET A 133 0.38 -6.61 9.15
C MET A 133 -0.95 -6.24 9.81
N LEU A 134 -1.12 -6.65 11.07
CA LEU A 134 -2.13 -6.09 11.96
C LEU A 134 -1.52 -5.00 12.83
N GLU A 135 -2.26 -3.92 12.97
CA GLU A 135 -2.01 -2.95 14.02
C GLU A 135 -3.08 -3.05 15.09
N MET A 136 -2.64 -3.11 16.34
CA MET A 136 -3.49 -2.99 17.52
C MET A 136 -3.48 -1.53 17.97
N GLY A 137 -4.66 -0.95 18.12
CA GLY A 137 -4.81 0.45 18.50
C GLY A 137 -5.90 0.69 19.53
N LEU A 138 -5.80 1.82 20.21
CA LEU A 138 -6.89 2.39 20.99
C LEU A 138 -7.73 3.28 20.09
N PHE A 139 -9.03 3.00 20.05
CA PHE A 139 -9.97 3.68 19.15
C PHE A 139 -11.12 4.29 19.91
N ARG A 140 -11.63 5.42 19.41
CA ARG A 140 -12.86 6.07 19.91
C ARG A 140 -14.00 5.90 18.92
N VAL A 141 -15.15 5.42 19.40
CA VAL A 141 -16.36 5.32 18.57
C VAL A 141 -16.97 6.71 18.40
N ARG A 142 -17.10 7.19 17.17
CA ARG A 142 -17.70 8.49 16.85
C ARG A 142 -19.20 8.39 16.56
N GLY A 143 -19.64 7.29 15.95
CA GLY A 143 -21.05 7.05 15.68
C GLY A 143 -21.28 6.06 14.54
N LYS A 144 -22.46 6.12 13.92
CA LYS A 144 -22.87 5.17 12.88
C LYS A 144 -22.51 5.57 11.45
N SER A 145 -22.26 6.85 11.22
CA SER A 145 -22.01 7.36 9.87
C SER A 145 -20.61 6.97 9.40
N ILE A 146 -20.53 6.13 8.36
CA ILE A 146 -19.26 5.82 7.68
C ILE A 146 -18.68 7.07 7.03
N LEU A 147 -19.55 7.93 6.47
CA LEU A 147 -19.14 9.16 5.78
C LEU A 147 -18.46 10.16 6.73
N LEU A 148 -18.95 10.27 7.97
CA LEU A 148 -18.35 11.11 9.02
C LEU A 148 -17.25 10.38 9.81
N GLY A 149 -17.04 9.09 9.51
CA GLY A 149 -16.20 8.17 10.26
C GLY A 149 -16.89 7.63 11.52
N GLN A 150 -17.01 6.31 11.56
CA GLN A 150 -17.57 5.58 12.70
C GLN A 150 -16.59 5.48 13.87
N VAL A 151 -15.30 5.53 13.56
CA VAL A 151 -14.22 5.33 14.52
C VAL A 151 -13.06 6.26 14.23
N GLU A 152 -12.38 6.66 15.29
CA GLU A 152 -11.17 7.48 15.28
C GLU A 152 -10.05 6.71 15.98
N LEU A 153 -8.87 6.67 15.37
CA LEU A 153 -7.66 6.18 16.03
C LEU A 153 -7.20 7.22 17.05
N VAL A 154 -7.05 6.81 18.31
CA VAL A 154 -6.49 7.64 19.38
C VAL A 154 -4.99 7.40 19.48
N GLU A 155 -4.58 6.13 19.50
CA GLU A 155 -3.19 5.74 19.70
C GLU A 155 -2.93 4.35 19.10
N ILE A 156 -1.73 4.17 18.56
CA ILE A 156 -1.23 2.87 18.10
C ILE A 156 -0.52 2.20 19.27
N LEU A 157 -0.97 1.00 19.64
CA LEU A 157 -0.42 0.27 20.80
C LEU A 157 0.63 -0.76 20.37
N ASN A 158 0.43 -1.46 19.26
CA ASN A 158 1.37 -2.47 18.77
C ASN A 158 1.19 -2.79 17.28
N HIS A 159 2.19 -3.45 16.68
CA HIS A 159 2.13 -4.09 15.36
C HIS A 159 2.41 -5.59 15.49
N GLU A 160 1.59 -6.42 14.87
CA GLU A 160 1.62 -7.88 15.03
C GLU A 160 1.24 -8.59 13.72
N TYR A 161 1.53 -9.89 13.59
CA TYR A 161 1.13 -10.74 12.46
C TYR A 161 1.53 -10.20 11.08
N PHE A 162 2.81 -9.86 10.94
CA PHE A 162 3.43 -9.62 9.66
C PHE A 162 3.12 -10.79 8.72
N GLN A 163 2.58 -10.47 7.55
CA GLN A 163 2.30 -11.46 6.53
C GLN A 163 3.61 -11.77 5.83
N GLU A 164 4.03 -13.02 5.92
CA GLU A 164 5.11 -13.55 5.10
C GLU A 164 4.77 -13.32 3.62
N GLY A 165 5.77 -12.97 2.83
CA GLY A 165 5.61 -12.79 1.40
C GLY A 165 6.96 -12.88 0.70
N ASP A 166 6.92 -12.67 -0.61
CA ASP A 166 8.06 -12.95 -1.48
C ASP A 166 8.96 -11.72 -1.68
N VAL A 167 10.26 -11.99 -1.85
CA VAL A 167 11.20 -11.01 -2.38
C VAL A 167 11.07 -11.04 -3.91
N GLU A 168 10.55 -9.97 -4.49
CA GLU A 168 10.45 -9.81 -5.93
C GLU A 168 11.76 -9.19 -6.44
N LEU A 169 12.65 -10.03 -6.95
CA LEU A 169 13.89 -9.61 -7.60
C LEU A 169 13.58 -9.14 -9.03
N GLY A 170 13.19 -7.88 -9.17
CA GLY A 170 13.07 -7.19 -10.45
C GLY A 170 13.87 -5.91 -10.43
N LEU A 171 14.54 -5.56 -11.53
CA LEU A 171 15.24 -4.28 -11.68
C LEU A 171 14.29 -3.28 -12.33
N TYR A 172 13.69 -2.39 -11.55
CA TYR A 172 12.75 -1.40 -12.07
C TYR A 172 13.47 -0.06 -12.28
N GLN A 173 13.46 0.46 -13.51
CA GLN A 173 14.04 1.76 -13.84
C GLN A 173 12.96 2.83 -13.81
N LYS A 174 13.11 3.82 -12.92
CA LYS A 174 12.15 4.92 -12.77
C LYS A 174 12.61 6.11 -13.59
N HIS A 175 12.01 6.32 -14.77
CA HIS A 175 12.25 7.51 -15.58
C HIS A 175 11.31 8.65 -15.14
N TYR A 176 11.88 9.74 -14.62
CA TYR A 176 11.13 10.99 -14.48
C TYR A 176 10.92 11.58 -15.88
N LYS A 177 9.66 11.81 -16.27
CA LYS A 177 9.36 12.76 -17.33
C LYS A 177 9.60 14.14 -16.74
N ASP A 178 10.71 14.77 -17.08
CA ASP A 178 10.89 16.19 -16.84
C ASP A 178 9.71 16.94 -17.48
N LYS A 179 8.96 17.65 -16.65
CA LYS A 179 8.11 18.72 -17.15
C LYS A 179 9.07 19.82 -17.58
N GLU A 180 9.33 19.90 -18.88
CA GLU A 180 9.88 21.11 -19.50
C GLU A 180 8.99 22.29 -19.09
N ILE A 181 9.47 23.09 -18.15
CA ILE A 181 8.98 24.43 -17.91
C ILE A 181 9.66 25.27 -18.99
N ASN A 182 8.93 25.51 -20.10
CA ASN A 182 9.34 26.50 -21.09
C ASN A 182 9.40 27.86 -20.39
N HIS A 183 10.62 28.34 -20.13
CA HIS A 183 10.88 29.77 -20.03
C HIS A 183 11.00 30.30 -21.45
N GLU A 184 9.89 30.77 -22.02
CA GLU A 184 9.95 31.74 -23.11
C GLU A 184 10.42 33.07 -22.51
N SER A 185 11.60 33.49 -22.95
CA SER A 185 12.14 34.86 -22.82
C SER A 185 11.87 35.65 -24.09
#